data_AF-A0A1R2CSM0-F1
#
_entry.id   AF-A0A1R2CSM0-F1
#
_cell.length_a   1.000
_cell.length_b   1.000
_cell.length_c   1.000
_cell.angle_alpha   90.00
_cell.angle_beta   90.00
_cell.angle_gamma   90.00
#
_symmetry.space_group_name_H-M   'P 1'
#
loop_
_entity.id
_entity.type
_entity.pdbx_description
1 polymer ?
#
loop_
_entity_poly.entity_id
_entity_poly.type
_entity_poly.pdbx_seq_one_letter_code
_entity_poly.pdbx_strand_id
1 'polypeptide(L)'
;MMERDELPVANQVNLDAIFQDLRDEKLDIEMDISKYTSSITSSTDPFSSALLEQKYSESFSLMDVVQEPKPYEKPKRGRKPLRPDDPIRIKTEEKDKFWLRAFKSHMRKVVDLHWKDFCNEEKLFWKFYFSANGKPGKKRRFLSYGKQYKNFLFESCFFKSKFKDWFTNQGQAVLEKKYKLGSDEWFVYYNYCEQELFSYNEERISNTSSQPCPVIDLDEYDDLLDVPFDL
;
A
#
# COMPACT_ATOMS: atom_id res chain seq x y z
N MET A 1 -27.37 60.66 22.22
CA MET A 1 -27.11 60.07 20.89
C MET A 1 -25.94 59.12 21.06
N MET A 2 -26.18 57.81 20.99
CA MET A 2 -25.13 56.79 20.94
C MET A 2 -25.43 55.91 19.73
N GLU A 3 -24.51 55.91 18.76
CA GLU A 3 -24.55 55.10 17.55
C GLU A 3 -24.34 53.63 17.92
N ARG A 4 -25.14 52.74 17.31
CA ARG A 4 -24.98 51.30 17.37
C ARG A 4 -24.35 50.85 16.05
N ASP A 5 -23.16 50.29 16.12
CA ASP A 5 -22.52 49.64 14.97
C ASP A 5 -23.21 48.30 14.67
N GLU A 6 -23.73 48.17 13.46
CA GLU A 6 -24.26 46.92 12.91
C GLU A 6 -23.10 46.09 12.30
N LEU A 7 -23.02 44.82 12.69
CA LEU A 7 -22.06 43.85 12.15
C LEU A 7 -22.56 43.27 10.81
N PRO A 8 -21.65 42.94 9.86
CA PRO A 8 -22.04 42.44 8.55
C PRO A 8 -22.51 40.99 8.60
N VAL A 9 -23.66 40.73 7.96
CA VAL A 9 -24.28 39.43 7.77
C VAL A 9 -23.42 38.57 6.82
N ALA A 10 -23.02 37.38 7.28
CA ALA A 10 -22.24 36.43 6.50
C ALA A 10 -23.06 35.84 5.33
N ASN A 11 -22.44 35.79 4.15
CA ASN A 11 -22.95 35.15 2.95
C ASN A 11 -23.25 33.65 3.19
N GLN A 12 -24.53 33.28 3.19
CA GLN A 12 -24.96 31.89 3.11
C GLN A 12 -24.73 31.37 1.69
N VAL A 13 -23.87 30.36 1.57
CA VAL A 13 -23.67 29.62 0.32
C VAL A 13 -24.83 28.64 0.17
N ASN A 14 -25.61 28.79 -0.90
CA ASN A 14 -26.79 27.96 -1.18
C ASN A 14 -26.34 26.60 -1.74
N LEU A 15 -26.35 25.58 -0.89
CA LEU A 15 -25.90 24.22 -1.23
C LEU A 15 -26.82 23.50 -2.23
N ASP A 16 -28.07 23.95 -2.37
CA ASP A 16 -29.04 23.29 -3.26
C ASP A 16 -28.70 23.50 -4.75
N ALA A 17 -28.05 24.62 -5.10
CA ALA A 17 -27.61 24.88 -6.47
C ALA A 17 -26.50 23.92 -6.95
N ILE A 18 -25.69 23.39 -6.04
CA ILE A 18 -24.55 22.50 -6.40
C ILE A 18 -25.03 21.08 -6.70
N PHE A 19 -26.15 20.65 -6.11
CA PHE A 19 -26.69 19.30 -6.33
C PHE A 19 -27.47 19.16 -7.65
N GLN A 20 -27.92 20.27 -8.26
CA GLN A 20 -28.60 20.24 -9.55
C GLN A 20 -27.62 19.95 -10.71
N ASP A 21 -26.42 20.53 -10.70
CA ASP A 21 -25.43 20.37 -11.78
C ASP A 21 -24.87 18.93 -11.91
N LEU A 22 -24.89 18.15 -10.83
CA LEU A 22 -24.40 16.76 -10.84
C LEU A 22 -25.39 15.73 -11.43
N ARG A 23 -26.65 16.12 -11.71
CA ARG A 23 -27.64 15.20 -12.28
C ARG A 23 -27.66 15.15 -13.81
N ASP A 24 -27.10 16.14 -14.49
CA ASP A 24 -27.23 16.27 -15.95
C ASP A 24 -26.07 15.63 -16.73
N GLU A 25 -24.99 15.17 -16.08
CA GLU A 25 -23.92 14.38 -16.71
C GLU A 25 -24.22 12.88 -16.68
N LYS A 26 -25.26 12.46 -17.40
CA LYS A 26 -25.49 11.04 -17.73
C LYS A 26 -25.00 10.78 -19.16
N LEU A 27 -23.70 10.50 -19.29
CA LEU A 27 -23.07 10.11 -20.56
C LEU A 27 -23.36 8.63 -20.87
N ASP A 28 -24.06 8.40 -21.98
CA ASP A 28 -24.26 7.09 -22.60
C ASP A 28 -22.93 6.56 -23.15
N ILE A 29 -22.38 5.54 -22.50
CA ILE A 29 -21.24 4.76 -23.02
C ILE A 29 -21.76 3.37 -23.36
N GLU A 30 -22.33 3.23 -24.56
CA GLU A 30 -22.50 1.93 -25.21
C GLU A 30 -21.15 1.50 -25.79
N MET A 31 -20.53 0.50 -25.16
CA MET A 31 -19.26 -0.07 -25.60
C MET A 31 -19.54 -1.40 -26.33
N ASP A 32 -19.41 -1.39 -27.66
CA ASP A 32 -19.61 -2.55 -28.53
C ASP A 32 -18.43 -3.55 -28.39
N ILE A 33 -18.72 -4.72 -27.82
CA ILE A 33 -17.74 -5.76 -27.44
C ILE A 33 -17.60 -6.84 -28.54
N SER A 34 -18.22 -6.66 -29.70
CA SER A 34 -18.34 -7.72 -30.72
C SER A 34 -17.06 -8.08 -31.50
N LYS A 35 -15.91 -7.45 -31.21
CA LYS A 35 -14.66 -7.62 -32.00
C LYS A 35 -13.54 -8.44 -31.35
N TYR A 36 -13.72 -8.98 -30.14
CA TYR A 36 -12.62 -9.61 -29.38
C TYR A 36 -12.62 -11.15 -29.29
N THR A 37 -13.36 -11.85 -30.15
CA THR A 37 -13.27 -13.32 -30.21
C THR A 37 -12.79 -13.78 -31.58
N SER A 38 -11.47 -13.88 -31.75
CA SER A 38 -10.90 -14.70 -32.82
C SER A 38 -9.58 -15.33 -32.38
N SER A 39 -9.53 -16.66 -32.54
CA SER A 39 -8.32 -17.46 -32.78
C SER A 39 -7.47 -17.87 -31.57
N ILE A 40 -7.94 -18.89 -30.84
CA ILE A 40 -7.07 -19.86 -30.17
C ILE A 40 -7.04 -21.11 -31.05
N THR A 41 -5.91 -21.37 -31.72
CA THR A 41 -5.64 -22.64 -32.37
C THR A 41 -4.86 -23.54 -31.41
N SER A 42 -5.36 -24.77 -31.28
CA SER A 42 -4.73 -25.87 -30.57
C SER A 42 -3.46 -26.33 -31.28
N SER A 43 -2.38 -26.55 -30.53
CA SER A 43 -1.26 -27.36 -31.00
C SER A 43 -0.82 -28.30 -29.88
N THR A 44 -1.19 -29.56 -30.09
CA THR A 44 -0.72 -30.75 -29.39
C THR A 44 0.57 -31.22 -30.04
N ASP A 45 1.60 -31.53 -29.24
CA ASP A 45 2.55 -32.58 -29.61
C ASP A 45 3.15 -33.27 -28.37
N PRO A 46 3.07 -34.62 -28.28
CA PRO A 46 3.66 -35.43 -27.22
C PRO A 46 4.68 -36.45 -27.77
N PHE A 47 5.99 -36.23 -27.62
CA PHE A 47 7.07 -37.21 -27.83
C PHE A 47 8.32 -36.65 -27.12
N SER A 48 9.23 -37.36 -26.44
CA SER A 48 9.46 -38.79 -26.30
C SER A 48 10.41 -39.04 -25.13
N SER A 49 10.29 -40.22 -24.53
CA SER A 49 11.16 -40.82 -23.53
C SER A 49 12.47 -41.36 -24.15
N ALA A 50 13.61 -41.20 -23.45
CA ALA A 50 14.80 -42.07 -23.47
C ALA A 50 15.85 -41.37 -22.57
N LEU A 51 16.33 -41.84 -21.42
CA LEU A 51 16.70 -43.17 -20.94
C LEU A 51 17.61 -43.95 -21.89
N LEU A 52 18.91 -43.68 -21.81
CA LEU A 52 19.93 -44.68 -22.02
C LEU A 52 21.16 -44.40 -21.16
N GLU A 53 21.40 -45.30 -20.20
CA GLU A 53 22.69 -45.50 -19.56
C GLU A 53 23.74 -45.84 -20.61
N GLN A 54 24.90 -45.19 -20.54
CA GLN A 54 26.13 -45.78 -21.06
C GLN A 54 27.25 -45.60 -20.03
N LYS A 55 27.52 -46.70 -19.34
CA LYS A 55 28.83 -47.00 -18.74
C LYS A 55 29.84 -47.11 -19.87
N TYR A 56 30.85 -46.26 -19.86
CA TYR A 56 32.16 -46.62 -20.37
C TYR A 56 33.22 -46.21 -19.35
N SER A 57 33.93 -47.23 -18.91
CA SER A 57 35.19 -47.18 -18.21
C SER A 57 36.27 -46.75 -19.19
N GLU A 58 36.99 -45.68 -18.88
CA GLU A 58 38.28 -45.42 -19.49
C GLU A 58 39.17 -44.65 -18.51
N SER A 59 40.31 -45.28 -18.25
CA SER A 59 41.41 -44.87 -17.38
C SER A 59 41.86 -43.44 -17.65
N PHE A 60 41.69 -42.55 -16.67
CA PHE A 60 42.21 -41.20 -16.73
C PHE A 60 43.63 -41.14 -16.16
N SER A 61 44.53 -40.69 -17.02
CA SER A 61 45.97 -40.49 -16.83
C SER A 61 46.29 -39.57 -15.64
N LEU A 62 47.28 -39.99 -14.87
CA LEU A 62 47.84 -39.29 -13.71
C LEU A 62 48.97 -38.38 -14.19
N MET A 63 48.64 -37.16 -14.63
CA MET A 63 49.59 -36.09 -14.95
C MET A 63 49.02 -34.74 -14.52
N ASP A 64 49.77 -34.08 -13.63
CA ASP A 64 49.86 -32.63 -13.38
C ASP A 64 48.64 -31.75 -13.66
N VAL A 65 48.04 -31.18 -12.60
CA VAL A 65 48.00 -29.72 -12.38
C VAL A 65 47.81 -29.49 -10.88
N VAL A 66 48.82 -28.98 -10.19
CA VAL A 66 48.63 -28.33 -8.87
C VAL A 66 47.81 -27.06 -9.13
N GLN A 67 46.48 -27.19 -9.07
CA GLN A 67 45.57 -26.05 -9.09
C GLN A 67 45.60 -25.41 -7.70
N GLU A 68 46.17 -24.22 -7.61
CA GLU A 68 45.97 -23.36 -6.45
C GLU A 68 44.46 -23.21 -6.16
N PRO A 69 44.03 -23.26 -4.88
CA PRO A 69 42.62 -23.14 -4.54
C PRO A 69 42.13 -21.76 -4.97
N LYS A 70 41.36 -21.71 -6.06
CA LYS A 70 40.66 -20.50 -6.48
C LYS A 70 39.83 -20.01 -5.29
N PRO A 71 39.96 -18.72 -4.91
CA PRO A 71 39.20 -18.19 -3.79
C PRO A 71 37.71 -18.41 -4.07
N TYR A 72 37.01 -19.01 -3.11
CA TYR A 72 35.56 -19.15 -3.10
C TYR A 72 34.95 -17.74 -3.22
N GLU A 73 34.57 -17.34 -4.44
CA GLU A 73 33.74 -16.16 -4.63
C GLU A 73 32.37 -16.50 -4.02
N LYS A 74 32.09 -15.89 -2.86
CA LYS A 74 30.78 -15.98 -2.22
C LYS A 74 29.72 -15.63 -3.28
N PRO A 75 28.66 -16.43 -3.45
CA PRO A 75 27.59 -16.09 -4.37
C PRO A 75 27.07 -14.70 -3.99
N LYS A 76 27.29 -13.72 -4.87
CA LYS A 76 26.70 -12.41 -4.73
C LYS A 76 25.21 -12.65 -4.65
N ARG A 77 24.61 -12.38 -3.47
CA ARG A 77 23.16 -12.53 -3.26
C ARG A 77 22.47 -11.87 -4.44
N GLY A 78 21.86 -12.69 -5.30
CA GLY A 78 21.21 -12.22 -6.51
C GLY A 78 20.21 -11.17 -6.09
N ARG A 79 20.39 -9.93 -6.59
CA ARG A 79 19.30 -8.98 -6.56
C ARG A 79 18.17 -9.63 -7.35
N LYS A 80 16.99 -9.76 -6.76
CA LYS A 80 15.81 -10.29 -7.47
C LYS A 80 15.73 -9.55 -8.82
N PRO A 81 15.49 -10.27 -9.94
CA PRO A 81 15.33 -9.64 -11.23
C PRO A 81 14.28 -8.53 -11.13
N LEU A 82 14.51 -7.47 -11.89
CA LEU A 82 13.55 -6.37 -12.03
C LEU A 82 12.18 -6.96 -12.33
N ARG A 83 11.11 -6.45 -11.71
CA ARG A 83 9.77 -6.73 -12.22
C ARG A 83 9.79 -6.31 -13.70
N PRO A 84 9.53 -7.22 -14.65
CA PRO A 84 9.63 -6.91 -16.07
C PRO A 84 8.78 -5.70 -16.49
N ASP A 85 7.71 -5.42 -15.74
CA ASP A 85 6.69 -4.42 -16.06
C ASP A 85 6.67 -3.18 -15.13
N ASP A 86 7.70 -2.92 -14.33
CA ASP A 86 7.76 -1.69 -13.50
C ASP A 86 8.63 -0.65 -14.27
N PRO A 87 8.02 0.31 -15.01
CA PRO A 87 8.76 1.24 -15.88
C PRO A 87 9.73 2.13 -15.11
N ILE A 88 9.55 2.26 -13.79
CA ILE A 88 10.35 3.13 -12.93
C ILE A 88 10.84 2.37 -11.71
N ARG A 89 12.16 2.43 -11.46
CA ARG A 89 12.84 1.80 -10.31
C ARG A 89 12.59 2.52 -8.97
N ILE A 90 11.33 2.73 -8.62
CA ILE A 90 10.93 3.33 -7.34
C ILE A 90 10.90 2.25 -6.26
N LYS A 91 11.55 2.52 -5.12
CA LYS A 91 11.55 1.57 -3.99
C LYS A 91 10.13 1.43 -3.44
N THR A 92 9.74 0.21 -3.12
CA THR A 92 8.46 -0.12 -2.47
C THR A 92 8.19 0.75 -1.25
N GLU A 93 9.21 1.01 -0.43
CA GLU A 93 9.07 1.83 0.78
C GLU A 93 8.71 3.29 0.47
N GLU A 94 9.12 3.83 -0.67
CA GLU A 94 8.73 5.19 -1.09
C GLU A 94 7.25 5.24 -1.49
N LYS A 95 6.77 4.19 -2.18
CA LYS A 95 5.35 4.02 -2.53
C LYS A 95 4.50 3.86 -1.26
N ASP A 96 4.94 3.02 -0.32
CA ASP A 96 4.30 2.84 1.00
C ASP A 96 4.22 4.17 1.77
N LYS A 97 5.35 4.86 1.87
CA LYS A 97 5.45 6.14 2.59
C LYS A 97 4.55 7.20 1.98
N PHE A 98 4.41 7.25 0.66
CA PHE A 98 3.52 8.18 -0.02
C PHE A 98 2.05 7.96 0.41
N TRP A 99 1.53 6.75 0.19
CA TRP A 99 0.13 6.44 0.44
C TRP A 99 -0.23 6.51 1.92
N LEU A 100 0.58 5.91 2.79
CA LEU A 100 0.31 5.88 4.22
C LEU A 100 0.42 7.27 4.88
N ARG A 101 1.26 8.16 4.34
CA ARG A 101 1.30 9.56 4.81
C ARG A 101 0.12 10.38 4.30
N ALA A 102 -0.23 10.21 3.03
CA ALA A 102 -1.39 10.90 2.46
C ALA A 102 -2.67 10.50 3.21
N PHE A 103 -2.87 9.21 3.46
CA PHE A 103 -3.98 8.70 4.27
C PHE A 103 -3.96 9.26 5.70
N LYS A 104 -2.81 9.21 6.39
CA LYS A 104 -2.68 9.77 7.75
C LYS A 104 -3.05 11.25 7.80
N SER A 105 -2.64 12.02 6.80
CA SER A 105 -2.97 13.45 6.68
C SER A 105 -4.47 13.67 6.47
N HIS A 106 -5.11 12.85 5.63
CA HIS A 106 -6.56 12.91 5.43
C HIS A 106 -7.30 12.55 6.71
N MET A 107 -6.98 11.41 7.33
CA MET A 107 -7.68 10.93 8.52
C MET A 107 -7.59 11.91 9.68
N ARG A 108 -6.45 12.59 9.89
CA ARG A 108 -6.35 13.63 10.92
C ARG A 108 -7.38 14.75 10.79
N LYS A 109 -7.86 15.05 9.58
CA LYS A 109 -8.84 16.12 9.35
C LYS A 109 -10.27 15.68 9.59
N VAL A 110 -10.54 14.39 9.47
CA VAL A 110 -11.91 13.84 9.53
C VAL A 110 -12.16 13.00 10.78
N VAL A 111 -11.09 12.59 11.50
CA VAL A 111 -11.20 11.72 12.68
C VAL A 111 -12.06 12.36 13.77
N ASP A 112 -11.94 13.67 13.98
CA ASP A 112 -12.68 14.38 15.03
C ASP A 112 -14.18 14.41 14.75
N LEU A 113 -14.58 14.44 13.48
CA LEU A 113 -15.99 14.41 13.07
C LEU A 113 -16.67 13.09 13.46
N HIS A 114 -15.91 12.00 13.49
CA HIS A 114 -16.40 10.65 13.79
C HIS A 114 -15.98 10.15 15.18
N TRP A 115 -15.27 10.98 15.97
CA TRP A 115 -14.65 10.54 17.22
C TRP A 115 -15.64 9.99 18.23
N LYS A 116 -16.85 10.56 18.28
CA LYS A 116 -17.91 10.13 19.20
C LYS A 116 -18.45 8.74 18.85
N ASP A 117 -18.47 8.41 17.56
CA ASP A 117 -19.05 7.16 17.04
C ASP A 117 -18.09 5.97 17.16
N PHE A 118 -16.80 6.23 17.38
CA PHE A 118 -15.79 5.19 17.52
C PHE A 118 -15.92 4.42 18.84
N CYS A 119 -15.77 3.10 18.77
CA CYS A 119 -15.60 2.27 19.95
C CYS A 119 -14.24 2.55 20.63
N ASN A 120 -14.06 2.08 21.86
CA ASN A 120 -12.84 2.35 22.62
C ASN A 120 -11.59 1.78 21.93
N GLU A 121 -11.67 0.58 21.35
CA GLU A 121 -10.56 -0.03 20.61
C GLU A 121 -10.16 0.80 19.39
N GLU A 122 -11.14 1.30 18.65
CA GLU A 122 -10.90 2.17 17.48
C GLU A 122 -10.26 3.49 17.91
N LYS A 123 -10.75 4.11 18.98
CA LYS A 123 -10.15 5.32 19.56
C LYS A 123 -8.68 5.08 19.93
N LEU A 124 -8.38 3.99 20.63
CA LEU A 124 -7.00 3.63 21.00
C LEU A 124 -6.11 3.44 19.78
N PHE A 125 -6.60 2.73 18.75
CA PHE A 125 -5.88 2.57 17.51
C PHE A 125 -5.56 3.92 16.85
N TRP A 126 -6.54 4.81 16.71
CA TRP A 126 -6.33 6.11 16.08
C TRP A 126 -5.43 7.03 16.92
N LYS A 127 -5.56 7.04 18.26
CA LYS A 127 -4.62 7.74 19.15
C LYS A 127 -3.19 7.26 18.92
N PHE A 128 -2.96 5.94 18.95
CA PHE A 128 -1.67 5.35 18.66
C PHE A 128 -1.18 5.76 17.26
N TYR A 129 -2.03 5.59 16.24
CA TYR A 129 -1.70 5.86 14.84
C TYR A 129 -1.29 7.31 14.61
N PHE A 130 -1.94 8.28 15.25
CA PHE A 130 -1.61 9.69 15.11
C PHE A 130 -0.47 10.17 16.00
N SER A 131 -0.17 9.45 17.08
CA SER A 131 0.95 9.74 17.97
C SER A 131 2.31 9.69 17.26
N ALA A 132 3.35 10.09 17.99
CA ALA A 132 4.72 9.96 17.54
C ALA A 132 5.16 8.49 17.38
N ASN A 133 4.56 7.56 18.14
CA ASN A 133 4.84 6.12 18.05
C ASN A 133 4.18 5.46 16.84
N GLY A 134 3.06 6.01 16.36
CA GLY A 134 2.44 5.63 15.10
C GLY A 134 3.15 6.17 13.85
N LYS A 135 4.30 6.85 13.99
CA LYS A 135 5.13 7.28 12.87
C LYS A 135 6.41 6.43 12.84
N PRO A 136 6.68 5.70 11.74
CA PRO A 136 7.94 4.97 11.63
C PRO A 136 9.17 5.87 11.69
N GLY A 137 10.20 5.44 12.42
CA GLY A 137 11.47 6.16 12.57
C GLY A 137 12.40 5.56 13.63
N LYS A 138 13.60 6.14 13.78
CA LYS A 138 14.55 5.76 14.82
C LYS A 138 13.94 5.98 16.22
N LYS A 139 14.15 5.02 17.13
CA LYS A 139 13.60 5.04 18.51
C LYS A 139 12.06 5.11 18.57
N ARG A 140 11.37 4.61 17.55
CA ARG A 140 9.90 4.46 17.50
C ARG A 140 9.53 2.98 17.46
N ARG A 141 8.25 2.67 17.65
CA ARG A 141 7.73 1.28 17.59
C ARG A 141 8.09 0.58 16.28
N PHE A 142 8.06 1.31 15.16
CA PHE A 142 8.42 0.79 13.85
C PHE A 142 9.59 1.57 13.27
N LEU A 143 10.59 0.89 12.69
CA LEU A 143 11.76 1.53 12.10
C LEU A 143 11.45 2.17 10.73
N SER A 144 10.59 1.54 9.95
CA SER A 144 10.28 1.91 8.56
C SER A 144 8.82 1.63 8.20
N TYR A 145 8.39 2.07 7.01
CA TYR A 145 7.06 1.77 6.45
C TYR A 145 6.97 0.35 5.84
N GLY A 146 7.86 -0.56 6.25
CA GLY A 146 7.97 -1.90 5.72
C GLY A 146 6.88 -2.87 6.21
N LYS A 147 7.11 -4.16 5.98
CA LYS A 147 6.15 -5.25 6.23
C LYS A 147 5.54 -5.23 7.64
N GLN A 148 6.35 -5.11 8.69
CA GLN A 148 5.86 -5.15 10.07
C GLN A 148 4.87 -4.01 10.38
N TYR A 149 5.15 -2.80 9.89
CA TYR A 149 4.25 -1.67 10.07
C TYR A 149 2.94 -1.88 9.31
N LYS A 150 3.02 -2.36 8.07
CA LYS A 150 1.84 -2.66 7.27
C LYS A 150 0.99 -3.78 7.87
N ASN A 151 1.60 -4.86 8.33
CA ASN A 151 0.91 -5.91 9.08
C ASN A 151 0.09 -5.32 10.23
N PHE A 152 0.74 -4.58 11.13
CA PHE A 152 0.06 -3.93 12.25
C PHE A 152 -1.11 -3.03 11.81
N LEU A 153 -0.94 -2.24 10.76
CA LEU A 153 -2.02 -1.38 10.26
C LEU A 153 -3.17 -2.18 9.65
N PHE A 154 -2.87 -3.13 8.77
CA PHE A 154 -3.88 -3.86 8.01
C PHE A 154 -4.46 -5.08 8.73
N GLU A 155 -3.91 -5.46 9.88
CA GLU A 155 -4.56 -6.33 10.89
C GLU A 155 -5.77 -5.61 11.53
N SER A 156 -5.74 -4.28 11.62
CA SER A 156 -6.88 -3.50 12.10
C SER A 156 -7.98 -3.40 11.03
N CYS A 157 -9.18 -3.90 11.36
CA CYS A 157 -10.35 -3.76 10.50
C CYS A 157 -10.76 -2.27 10.31
N PHE A 158 -10.59 -1.44 11.35
CA PHE A 158 -10.87 0.00 11.31
C PHE A 158 -9.99 0.71 10.28
N PHE A 159 -8.68 0.45 10.33
CA PHE A 159 -7.74 1.02 9.36
C PHE A 159 -8.04 0.54 7.94
N LYS A 160 -8.23 -0.78 7.76
CA LYS A 160 -8.47 -1.37 6.43
C LYS A 160 -9.73 -0.80 5.78
N SER A 161 -10.82 -0.68 6.53
CA SER A 161 -12.09 -0.12 6.05
C SER A 161 -11.91 1.34 5.62
N LYS A 162 -11.37 2.19 6.50
CA LYS A 162 -11.18 3.63 6.22
C LYS A 162 -10.16 3.89 5.12
N PHE A 163 -9.09 3.09 5.03
CA PHE A 163 -8.10 3.22 3.97
C PHE A 163 -8.68 2.90 2.60
N LYS A 164 -9.49 1.83 2.49
CA LYS A 164 -10.15 1.45 1.24
C LYS A 164 -11.12 2.53 0.78
N ASP A 165 -12.00 2.98 1.68
CA ASP A 165 -12.97 4.04 1.38
C ASP A 165 -12.27 5.34 0.93
N TRP A 166 -11.24 5.76 1.67
CA TRP A 166 -10.44 6.92 1.28
C TRP A 166 -9.75 6.73 -0.08
N PHE A 167 -9.13 5.59 -0.32
CA PHE A 167 -8.39 5.36 -1.57
C PHE A 167 -9.33 5.38 -2.78
N THR A 168 -10.51 4.74 -2.67
CA THR A 168 -11.52 4.74 -3.72
C THR A 168 -12.04 6.15 -4.01
N ASN A 169 -12.26 6.97 -2.98
CA ASN A 169 -12.87 8.30 -3.16
C ASN A 169 -11.86 9.42 -3.47
N GLN A 170 -10.60 9.29 -3.03
CA GLN A 170 -9.62 10.40 -3.03
C GLN A 170 -8.26 9.99 -3.59
N GLY A 171 -7.99 8.70 -3.80
CA GLY A 171 -6.66 8.19 -4.17
C GLY A 171 -6.13 8.80 -5.47
N GLN A 172 -6.97 8.83 -6.51
CA GLN A 172 -6.64 9.42 -7.80
C GLN A 172 -6.34 10.93 -7.68
N ALA A 173 -7.25 11.70 -7.09
CA ALA A 173 -7.10 13.14 -6.93
C ALA A 173 -5.85 13.52 -6.09
N VAL A 174 -5.48 12.68 -5.10
CA VAL A 174 -4.25 12.86 -4.33
C VAL A 174 -3.00 12.63 -5.18
N LEU A 175 -3.03 11.63 -6.06
CA LEU A 175 -1.89 11.29 -6.90
C LEU A 175 -1.68 12.29 -8.04
N GLU A 176 -2.77 12.78 -8.62
CA GLU A 176 -2.77 13.80 -9.69
C GLU A 176 -2.14 15.12 -9.27
N LYS A 177 -2.16 15.45 -7.98
CA LYS A 177 -1.45 16.62 -7.44
C LYS A 177 0.07 16.54 -7.60
N LYS A 178 0.61 15.33 -7.78
CA LYS A 178 2.05 15.08 -7.83
C LYS A 178 2.52 14.57 -9.20
N TYR A 179 1.71 13.75 -9.85
CA TYR A 179 2.05 13.13 -11.13
C TYR A 179 0.91 13.34 -12.12
N LYS A 180 1.26 13.62 -13.38
CA LYS A 180 0.27 13.76 -14.44
C LYS A 180 -0.49 12.44 -14.63
N LEU A 181 -1.82 12.50 -14.74
CA LEU A 181 -2.64 11.34 -15.07
C LEU A 181 -2.13 10.67 -16.35
N GLY A 182 -1.98 9.33 -16.32
CA GLY A 182 -1.44 8.54 -17.43
C GLY A 182 0.08 8.55 -17.58
N SER A 183 0.83 9.23 -16.70
CA SER A 183 2.29 9.06 -16.63
C SER A 183 2.67 7.70 -16.03
N ASP A 184 3.87 7.22 -16.37
CA ASP A 184 4.44 6.00 -15.80
C ASP A 184 4.51 6.09 -14.26
N GLU A 185 4.91 7.23 -13.70
CA GLU A 185 4.92 7.44 -12.24
C GLU A 185 3.52 7.31 -11.64
N TRP A 186 2.54 7.95 -12.27
CA TRP A 186 1.15 7.87 -11.81
C TRP A 186 0.68 6.41 -11.81
N PHE A 187 0.89 5.70 -12.91
CA PHE A 187 0.50 4.30 -13.03
C PHE A 187 1.19 3.43 -11.97
N VAL A 188 2.50 3.60 -11.80
CA VAL A 188 3.31 2.82 -10.85
C VAL A 188 2.86 3.02 -9.40
N TYR A 189 2.51 4.24 -8.99
CA TYR A 189 2.01 4.49 -7.63
C TYR A 189 0.58 4.01 -7.43
N TYR A 190 -0.29 4.25 -8.42
CA TYR A 190 -1.70 3.87 -8.35
C TYR A 190 -1.86 2.35 -8.32
N ASN A 191 -1.29 1.66 -9.30
CA ASN A 191 -1.32 0.20 -9.41
C ASN A 191 -0.67 -0.47 -8.19
N TYR A 192 0.42 0.11 -7.66
CA TYR A 192 1.01 -0.38 -6.42
C TYR A 192 0.03 -0.33 -5.25
N CYS A 193 -0.68 0.79 -5.06
CA CYS A 193 -1.64 0.91 -3.96
C CYS A 193 -2.75 -0.12 -4.10
N GLU A 194 -3.33 -0.23 -5.31
CA GLU A 194 -4.43 -1.15 -5.59
C GLU A 194 -4.05 -2.63 -5.34
N GLN A 195 -2.88 -3.05 -5.84
CA GLN A 195 -2.43 -4.44 -5.73
C GLN A 195 -1.86 -4.79 -4.36
N GLU A 196 -1.11 -3.89 -3.73
CA GLU A 196 -0.29 -4.22 -2.55
C GLU A 196 -0.79 -3.58 -1.26
N LEU A 197 -1.67 -2.57 -1.27
CA LEU A 197 -2.23 -1.94 -0.07
C LEU A 197 -3.74 -2.10 0.06
N PHE A 198 -4.48 -1.85 -1.03
CA PHE A 198 -5.93 -2.01 -1.06
C PHE A 198 -6.31 -3.49 -0.94
N SER A 199 -5.61 -4.35 -1.67
CA SER A 199 -5.80 -5.80 -1.64
C SER A 199 -4.95 -6.50 -0.56
N TYR A 200 -4.57 -5.78 0.51
CA TYR A 200 -3.75 -6.36 1.57
C TYR A 200 -4.52 -7.44 2.35
N ASN A 201 -4.31 -8.70 1.95
CA ASN A 201 -4.86 -9.87 2.60
C ASN A 201 -3.76 -10.58 3.40
N GLU A 202 -4.12 -10.96 4.62
CA GLU A 202 -3.26 -11.71 5.55
C GLU A 202 -2.93 -13.12 5.04
N GLU A 203 -3.58 -13.64 3.99
CA GLU A 203 -3.33 -15.00 3.50
C GLU A 203 -1.90 -15.23 2.97
N ARG A 204 -1.10 -14.17 2.76
CA ARG A 204 0.37 -14.29 2.56
C ARG A 204 1.17 -14.55 3.85
N ILE A 205 0.52 -14.66 5.01
CA ILE A 205 1.12 -14.71 6.37
C ILE A 205 1.24 -16.13 6.92
N SER A 206 0.56 -17.13 6.33
CA SER A 206 0.50 -18.51 6.85
C SER A 206 1.83 -19.30 6.85
N ASN A 207 2.97 -18.71 6.46
CA ASN A 207 4.28 -19.37 6.55
C ASN A 207 5.20 -18.90 7.69
N THR A 208 4.74 -18.04 8.60
CA THR A 208 5.50 -17.75 9.83
C THR A 208 4.59 -17.47 11.01
N SER A 209 4.47 -18.50 11.86
CA SER A 209 4.11 -18.51 13.28
C SER A 209 3.06 -17.52 13.77
N SER A 210 1.96 -18.08 14.26
CA SER A 210 1.08 -17.59 15.31
C SER A 210 1.80 -16.70 16.33
N GLN A 211 1.78 -15.38 16.10
CA GLN A 211 2.08 -14.37 17.10
C GLN A 211 0.73 -13.69 17.39
N PRO A 212 0.24 -13.72 18.66
CA PRO A 212 -1.02 -13.09 19.00
C PRO A 212 -0.95 -11.59 18.71
N CYS A 213 -2.11 -10.99 18.40
CA CYS A 213 -2.28 -9.55 18.25
C CYS A 213 -1.43 -8.83 19.32
N PRO A 214 -0.54 -7.90 18.95
CA PRO A 214 0.24 -7.20 19.95
C PRO A 214 -0.72 -6.35 20.79
N VAL A 215 -1.00 -6.84 22.01
CA VAL A 215 -1.66 -6.10 23.07
C VAL A 215 -0.94 -4.76 23.15
N ILE A 216 -1.67 -3.69 22.87
CA ILE A 216 -1.19 -2.35 23.17
C ILE A 216 -1.17 -2.31 24.69
N ASP A 217 0.01 -2.38 25.31
CA ASP A 217 0.15 -2.20 26.76
C ASP A 217 -0.40 -0.82 27.09
N LEU A 218 -1.58 -0.80 27.71
CA LEU A 218 -2.29 0.44 28.05
C LEU A 218 -1.56 1.20 29.17
N ASP A 219 -0.75 0.50 29.96
CA ASP A 219 0.01 1.04 31.08
C ASP A 219 1.13 2.03 30.64
N GLU A 220 1.49 2.08 29.34
CA GLU A 220 2.43 3.07 28.80
C GLU A 220 1.74 4.34 28.23
N TYR A 221 0.40 4.40 28.24
CA TYR A 221 -0.37 5.46 27.56
C TYR A 221 -1.22 6.35 28.49
N ASP A 222 -1.22 6.11 29.80
CA ASP A 222 -1.94 6.95 30.76
C ASP A 222 -1.41 8.40 30.80
N ASP A 223 -0.14 8.62 30.50
CA ASP A 223 0.46 9.97 30.42
C ASP A 223 0.11 10.75 29.12
N LEU A 224 -0.62 10.14 28.17
CA LEU A 224 -0.97 10.77 26.88
C LEU A 224 -2.46 11.11 26.76
N LEU A 225 -3.24 10.96 27.83
CA LEU A 225 -4.68 11.21 27.82
C LEU A 225 -5.07 12.70 27.99
N ASP A 226 -4.13 13.57 28.38
CA ASP A 226 -4.41 14.97 28.72
C ASP A 226 -3.88 16.01 27.72
N VAL A 227 -3.48 15.61 26.51
CA VAL A 227 -3.12 16.59 25.48
C VAL A 227 -4.38 16.96 24.68
N PRO A 228 -4.98 18.16 24.89
CA PRO A 228 -5.96 18.65 23.94
C PRO A 228 -5.33 18.69 22.55
N PHE A 229 -6.09 18.26 21.55
CA PHE A 229 -5.75 18.53 20.16
C PHE A 229 -5.87 20.04 19.94
N ASP A 230 -4.83 20.78 20.31
CA ASP A 230 -4.74 22.19 19.96
C ASP A 230 -4.50 22.29 18.43
N LEU A 231 -5.45 22.98 17.79
CA LEU A 231 -5.57 23.27 16.35
C LEU A 231 -4.40 24.07 15.79
#